data_AF-A0A1B8BZU8-F1
#
_entry.id   AF-A0A1B8BZU8-F1
#
_cell.length_a   1.000
_cell.length_b   1.000
_cell.length_c   1.000
_cell.angle_alpha   90.00
_cell.angle_beta   90.00
_cell.angle_gamma   90.00
#
_symmetry.space_group_name_H-M   'P 1'
#
loop_
_entity.id
_entity.type
_entity.pdbx_description
1 polymer ?
#
loop_
_entity_poly.entity_id
_entity_poly.type
_entity_poly.pdbx_seq_one_letter_code
_entity_poly.pdbx_strand_id
1 'polypeptide(L)'
;MHLPVTLDNIVYSPPYPTELELAAALAQIVKGIKYLASCQLEHGSLSCSNILVGTEGDIKITGQECCREMTPLGRGSSQDMVSLMNIATKLMQKSAYENGAGGAHDMERWPADCKAVDFLAKIQVARSFDELLDHPLLQLSWKKEDLK
;
A
#
# COMPACT_ATOMS: atom_id res chain seq x y z
N MET A 1 -15.45 -3.35 21.95
CA MET A 1 -15.61 -3.57 20.50
C MET A 1 -15.07 -2.33 19.83
N HIS A 2 -13.86 -2.38 19.30
CA HIS A 2 -13.27 -1.24 18.57
C HIS A 2 -13.59 -1.40 17.09
N LEU A 3 -14.08 -0.33 16.47
CA LEU A 3 -14.37 -0.30 15.05
C LEU A 3 -13.04 -0.20 14.29
N PRO A 4 -12.85 -0.99 13.21
CA PRO A 4 -11.68 -0.81 12.35
C PRO A 4 -11.74 0.60 11.73
N VAL A 5 -10.57 1.20 11.57
CA VAL A 5 -10.41 2.48 10.86
C VAL A 5 -9.99 2.22 9.42
N THR A 6 -10.16 3.20 8.53
CA THR A 6 -9.60 3.08 7.18
C THR A 6 -8.15 3.53 7.17
N LEU A 7 -7.43 3.15 6.12
CA LEU A 7 -6.07 3.65 5.89
C LEU A 7 -6.05 5.17 5.69
N ASP A 8 -7.16 5.79 5.24
CA ASP A 8 -7.28 7.25 5.20
C ASP A 8 -7.16 7.86 6.61
N ASN A 9 -7.75 7.24 7.64
CA ASN A 9 -7.57 7.73 9.01
C ASN A 9 -6.08 7.77 9.40
N ILE A 10 -5.28 6.82 8.93
CA ILE A 10 -3.83 6.80 9.16
C ILE A 10 -3.14 7.91 8.36
N VAL A 11 -3.50 8.09 7.08
CA VAL A 11 -2.97 9.15 6.20
C VAL A 11 -3.24 10.56 6.77
N TYR A 12 -4.42 10.80 7.34
CA TYR A 12 -4.80 12.11 7.90
C TYR A 12 -4.43 12.31 9.37
N SER A 13 -3.98 11.27 10.08
CA SER A 13 -3.52 11.41 11.47
C SER A 13 -2.16 12.12 11.55
N PRO A 14 -1.75 12.73 12.68
CA PRO A 14 -0.41 13.32 12.82
C PRO A 14 0.79 12.34 12.78
N PRO A 15 0.77 11.16 13.44
CA PRO A 15 1.96 10.32 13.55
C PRO A 15 2.29 9.66 12.21
N TYR A 16 3.46 9.97 11.65
CA TYR A 16 3.95 9.30 10.47
C TYR A 16 4.32 7.85 10.78
N PRO A 17 4.08 6.91 9.86
CA PRO A 17 4.52 5.54 10.05
C PRO A 17 6.05 5.48 10.03
N THR A 18 6.60 4.63 10.87
CA THR A 18 7.98 4.15 10.78
C THR A 18 8.16 3.31 9.50
N GLU A 19 9.41 3.06 9.09
CA GLU A 19 9.70 2.17 7.96
C GLU A 19 9.13 0.75 8.20
N LEU A 20 9.10 0.29 9.46
CA LEU A 20 8.59 -1.02 9.85
C LEU A 20 7.05 -1.08 9.77
N GLU A 21 6.35 -0.06 10.29
CA GLU A 21 4.89 0.06 10.15
C GLU A 21 4.48 0.17 8.69
N LEU A 22 5.19 0.96 7.89
CA LEU A 22 4.96 1.07 6.46
C LEU A 22 5.14 -0.29 5.77
N ALA A 23 6.21 -1.03 6.10
CA ALA A 23 6.43 -2.37 5.59
C ALA A 23 5.31 -3.34 5.97
N ALA A 24 4.88 -3.33 7.24
CA ALA A 24 3.77 -4.14 7.72
C ALA A 24 2.47 -3.87 6.94
N ALA A 25 2.18 -2.59 6.68
CA ALA A 25 1.00 -2.19 5.95
C ALA A 25 1.07 -2.61 4.48
N LEU A 26 2.14 -2.22 3.78
CA LEU A 26 2.32 -2.51 2.36
C LEU A 26 2.40 -4.01 2.08
N ALA A 27 3.06 -4.78 2.95
CA ALA A 27 3.15 -6.23 2.78
C ALA A 27 1.78 -6.91 2.87
N GLN A 28 0.93 -6.49 3.81
CA GLN A 28 -0.44 -7.02 3.92
C GLN A 28 -1.30 -6.60 2.71
N ILE A 29 -1.17 -5.36 2.23
CA ILE A 29 -1.90 -4.87 1.04
C ILE A 29 -1.48 -5.66 -0.21
N VAL A 30 -0.19 -5.81 -0.47
CA VAL A 30 0.32 -6.55 -1.63
C VAL A 30 -0.12 -8.01 -1.59
N LYS A 31 -0.10 -8.65 -0.39
CA LYS A 31 -0.65 -10.01 -0.22
C LYS A 31 -2.13 -10.08 -0.54
N GLY A 32 -2.92 -9.08 -0.13
CA GLY A 32 -4.34 -8.99 -0.44
C GLY A 32 -4.62 -8.83 -1.94
N ILE A 33 -3.88 -7.96 -2.63
CA ILE A 33 -4.01 -7.77 -4.09
C ILE A 33 -3.58 -9.04 -4.83
N LYS A 34 -2.47 -9.66 -4.42
CA LYS A 34 -2.01 -10.94 -5.00
C LYS A 34 -3.06 -12.04 -4.82
N TYR A 35 -3.75 -12.08 -3.67
CA TYR A 35 -4.85 -13.02 -3.44
C TYR A 35 -6.00 -12.80 -4.44
N LEU A 36 -6.44 -11.55 -4.63
CA LEU A 36 -7.45 -11.23 -5.66
C LEU A 36 -7.01 -11.69 -7.05
N ALA A 37 -5.76 -11.39 -7.43
CA ALA A 37 -5.20 -11.80 -8.72
C ALA A 37 -5.18 -13.34 -8.88
N SER A 38 -4.90 -14.08 -7.81
CA SER A 38 -4.96 -15.56 -7.82
C SER A 38 -6.38 -16.10 -8.03
N CYS A 39 -7.39 -15.31 -7.69
CA CYS A 39 -8.80 -15.58 -7.99
C CYS A 39 -9.24 -15.03 -9.35
N GLN A 40 -8.31 -14.56 -10.20
CA GLN A 40 -8.58 -13.89 -11.48
C GLN A 40 -9.41 -12.60 -11.34
N LEU A 41 -9.27 -11.92 -10.20
CA LEU A 41 -9.94 -10.66 -9.90
C LEU A 41 -8.92 -9.54 -9.73
N GLU A 42 -9.27 -8.34 -10.19
CA GLU A 42 -8.67 -7.09 -9.71
C GLU A 42 -9.73 -6.27 -8.98
N HIS A 43 -9.31 -5.49 -7.97
CA HIS A 43 -10.25 -4.60 -7.29
C HIS A 43 -10.68 -3.46 -8.21
N GLY A 44 -9.78 -2.93 -9.04
CA GLY A 44 -10.10 -1.94 -10.08
C GLY A 44 -10.46 -0.54 -9.58
N SER A 45 -10.55 -0.33 -8.27
CA SER A 45 -10.86 0.96 -7.62
C SER A 45 -10.23 1.04 -6.22
N LEU A 46 -9.13 0.32 -6.01
CA LEU A 46 -8.45 0.27 -4.71
C LEU A 46 -7.98 1.67 -4.29
N SER A 47 -8.26 2.04 -3.04
CA SER A 47 -7.86 3.30 -2.43
C SER A 47 -7.67 3.14 -0.91
N CYS A 48 -7.12 4.15 -0.24
CA CYS A 48 -6.99 4.15 1.23
C CYS A 48 -8.34 3.95 1.96
N SER A 49 -9.45 4.43 1.37
CA SER A 49 -10.80 4.29 1.96
C SER A 49 -11.33 2.85 1.92
N ASN A 50 -10.84 2.04 0.97
CA ASN A 50 -11.22 0.64 0.80
C ASN A 50 -10.25 -0.32 1.52
N ILE A 51 -9.39 0.21 2.39
CA ILE A 51 -8.44 -0.58 3.17
C ILE A 51 -8.74 -0.33 4.65
N LEU A 52 -9.14 -1.39 5.33
CA LEU A 52 -9.43 -1.38 6.76
C LEU A 52 -8.22 -1.82 7.56
N VAL A 53 -7.98 -1.16 8.68
CA VAL A 53 -6.98 -1.51 9.68
C VAL A 53 -7.70 -1.88 10.96
N GLY A 54 -7.63 -3.16 11.33
CA GLY A 54 -8.17 -3.66 12.58
C GLY A 54 -7.27 -3.33 13.77
N THR A 55 -7.80 -3.45 14.98
CA THR A 55 -7.07 -3.16 16.23
C THR A 55 -5.95 -4.15 16.53
N GLU A 56 -5.93 -5.30 15.86
CA GLU A 56 -4.83 -6.25 15.94
C GLU A 56 -3.76 -5.98 14.87
N GLY A 57 -3.90 -4.86 14.13
CA GLY A 57 -3.04 -4.47 13.02
C GLY A 57 -3.25 -5.30 11.75
N ASP A 58 -4.35 -6.06 11.67
CA ASP A 58 -4.73 -6.74 10.44
C ASP A 58 -5.24 -5.74 9.41
N ILE A 59 -4.66 -5.79 8.20
CA ILE A 59 -5.13 -5.01 7.07
C ILE A 59 -6.02 -5.87 6.18
N LYS A 60 -7.19 -5.34 5.82
CA LYS A 60 -8.16 -6.00 4.94
C LYS A 60 -8.59 -5.08 3.81
N ILE A 61 -8.62 -5.63 2.60
CA ILE A 61 -9.19 -4.97 1.43
C ILE A 61 -10.71 -5.21 1.47
N THR A 62 -11.50 -4.13 1.41
CA THR A 62 -12.97 -4.14 1.33
C THR A 62 -13.43 -3.61 -0.04
N GLY A 63 -14.73 -3.46 -0.27
CA GLY A 63 -15.28 -2.99 -1.54
C GLY A 63 -15.35 -4.08 -2.61
N GLN A 64 -15.78 -5.29 -2.23
CA GLN A 64 -15.84 -6.46 -3.11
C GLN A 64 -16.75 -6.22 -4.32
N GLU A 65 -17.75 -5.34 -4.20
CA GLU A 65 -18.61 -4.89 -5.29
C GLU A 65 -17.87 -4.12 -6.39
N CYS A 66 -16.66 -3.62 -6.12
CA CYS A 66 -15.80 -2.99 -7.11
C CYS A 66 -14.97 -4.00 -7.91
N CYS A 67 -14.78 -5.22 -7.38
CA CYS A 67 -13.94 -6.22 -8.02
C CYS A 67 -14.50 -6.63 -9.38
N ARG A 68 -13.58 -6.84 -10.34
CA ARG A 68 -13.91 -7.29 -11.69
C ARG A 68 -12.95 -8.37 -12.14
N GLU A 69 -13.41 -9.19 -13.08
CA GLU A 69 -12.55 -10.19 -13.72
C GLU A 69 -11.38 -9.50 -14.42
N MET A 70 -10.18 -10.06 -14.22
CA MET A 70 -9.00 -9.61 -14.94
C MET A 70 -9.18 -9.96 -16.42
N THR A 71 -9.07 -8.97 -17.30
CA THR A 71 -9.13 -9.22 -18.74
C THR A 71 -7.87 -9.98 -19.19
N PRO A 72 -7.98 -11.12 -19.89
CA PRO A 72 -6.83 -11.93 -20.31
C PRO A 72 -5.88 -11.24 -21.29
N LEU A 73 -6.24 -10.06 -21.81
CA LEU A 73 -5.60 -9.42 -22.95
C LEU A 73 -5.38 -7.94 -22.68
N GLY A 74 -4.28 -7.63 -22.01
CA GLY A 74 -3.79 -6.28 -21.87
C GLY A 74 -2.45 -6.30 -21.18
N ARG A 75 -1.37 -6.12 -21.94
CA ARG A 75 0.01 -5.97 -21.44
C ARG A 75 0.20 -4.63 -20.71
N GLY A 76 -0.84 -4.12 -20.05
CA GLY A 76 -0.87 -2.88 -19.29
C GLY A 76 -0.65 -3.14 -17.81
N SER A 77 -0.12 -2.14 -17.10
CA SER A 77 -0.03 -2.18 -15.64
C SER A 77 -1.45 -2.36 -15.05
N SER A 78 -1.62 -3.30 -14.12
CA SER A 78 -2.90 -3.50 -13.43
C SER A 78 -3.33 -2.19 -12.77
N GLN A 79 -4.63 -1.87 -12.81
CA GLN A 79 -5.16 -0.70 -12.11
C GLN A 79 -4.80 -0.74 -10.62
N ASP A 80 -4.72 -1.95 -10.04
CA ASP A 80 -4.33 -2.15 -8.64
C ASP A 80 -2.85 -1.82 -8.39
N MET A 81 -1.94 -1.96 -9.37
CA MET A 81 -0.54 -1.50 -9.25
C MET A 81 -0.46 0.03 -9.19
N VAL A 82 -1.26 0.72 -10.02
CA VAL A 82 -1.36 2.19 -10.00
C VAL A 82 -1.93 2.66 -8.67
N SER A 83 -2.99 2.01 -8.19
CA SER A 83 -3.56 2.28 -6.87
C SER A 83 -2.57 2.01 -5.74
N LEU A 84 -1.79 0.94 -5.80
CA LEU A 84 -0.76 0.61 -4.81
C LEU A 84 0.31 1.71 -4.73
N MET A 85 0.78 2.22 -5.87
CA MET A 85 1.69 3.37 -5.93
C MET A 85 1.11 4.59 -5.19
N ASN A 86 -0.15 4.92 -5.48
CA ASN A 86 -0.83 6.05 -4.85
C ASN A 86 -0.97 5.85 -3.33
N ILE A 87 -1.33 4.64 -2.90
CA ILE A 87 -1.47 4.30 -1.47
C ILE A 87 -0.13 4.41 -0.75
N ALA A 88 0.95 3.82 -1.31
CA ALA A 88 2.29 3.88 -0.72
C ALA A 88 2.77 5.33 -0.60
N THR A 89 2.57 6.13 -1.65
CA THR A 89 2.92 7.56 -1.66
C THR A 89 2.14 8.32 -0.60
N LYS A 90 0.82 8.11 -0.49
CA LYS A 90 -0.02 8.76 0.53
C LYS A 90 0.38 8.38 1.95
N LEU A 91 0.77 7.12 2.21
CA LEU A 91 1.24 6.71 3.53
C LEU A 91 2.57 7.37 3.91
N MET A 92 3.49 7.49 2.95
CA MET A 92 4.79 8.12 3.18
C MET A 92 4.69 9.64 3.34
N GLN A 93 3.83 10.30 2.54
CA GLN A 93 3.73 11.76 2.48
C GLN A 93 2.58 12.35 3.31
N LYS A 94 1.62 11.53 3.75
CA LYS A 94 0.41 11.95 4.48
C LYS A 94 -0.37 13.04 3.74
N SER A 95 -1.14 13.86 4.45
CA SER A 95 -1.94 14.96 3.88
C SER A 95 -1.10 16.06 3.20
N ALA A 96 0.23 16.07 3.36
CA ALA A 96 1.10 16.98 2.61
C ALA A 96 1.05 16.70 1.09
N TYR A 97 0.60 15.51 0.69
CA TYR A 97 0.34 15.13 -0.70
C TYR A 97 -0.70 16.04 -1.39
N GLU A 98 -1.76 16.46 -0.68
CA GLU A 98 -2.85 17.25 -1.29
C GLU A 98 -2.56 18.75 -1.36
N ASN A 99 -1.61 19.25 -0.57
CA ASN A 99 -1.30 20.69 -0.47
C ASN A 99 -0.33 21.20 -1.55
N GLY A 100 -0.08 20.45 -2.62
CA GLY A 100 0.76 20.89 -3.74
C GLY A 100 2.27 20.95 -3.44
N ALA A 101 2.71 20.50 -2.27
CA ALA A 101 4.13 20.32 -1.92
C ALA A 101 4.71 18.99 -2.46
N GLY A 102 3.96 18.25 -3.29
CA GLY A 102 4.23 16.88 -3.74
C GLY A 102 5.42 16.68 -4.71
N GLY A 103 6.38 17.61 -4.73
CA GLY A 103 7.62 17.47 -5.52
C GLY A 103 8.85 17.14 -4.69
N ALA A 104 8.89 17.52 -3.41
CA ALA A 104 10.00 17.24 -2.52
C ALA A 104 9.57 16.12 -1.58
N HIS A 105 10.06 14.90 -1.81
CA HIS A 105 10.06 13.90 -0.75
C HIS A 105 10.69 14.54 0.48
N ASP A 106 10.03 14.42 1.64
CA ASP A 106 10.62 14.80 2.91
C ASP A 106 11.88 13.94 3.12
N MET A 107 13.02 14.45 2.67
CA MET A 107 14.30 13.71 2.63
C MET A 107 14.86 13.49 4.04
N GLU A 108 14.42 14.28 5.03
CA GLU A 108 14.76 14.02 6.43
C GLU A 108 14.05 12.76 6.93
N ARG A 109 12.82 12.53 6.47
CA ARG A 109 12.00 11.38 6.87
C ARG A 109 12.25 10.13 6.03
N TRP A 110 12.35 10.28 4.72
CA TRP A 110 12.55 9.21 3.77
C TRP A 110 13.83 9.47 2.99
N PRO A 111 15.00 9.10 3.56
CA PRO A 111 16.27 9.19 2.86
C PRO A 111 16.21 8.47 1.50
N ALA A 112 16.91 8.99 0.50
CA ALA A 112 16.87 8.44 -0.85
C ALA A 112 17.34 6.98 -0.94
N ASP A 113 18.14 6.53 0.03
CA ASP A 113 18.68 5.18 0.15
C ASP A 113 17.85 4.26 1.07
N CYS A 114 16.75 4.75 1.66
CA CYS A 114 15.88 3.92 2.48
C CYS A 114 15.06 2.94 1.63
N LYS A 115 14.64 1.82 2.25
CA LYS A 115 13.93 0.75 1.52
C LYS A 115 12.54 1.21 1.08
N ALA A 116 11.94 2.17 1.78
CA ALA A 116 10.65 2.73 1.41
C ALA A 116 10.68 3.46 0.06
N VAL A 117 11.72 4.27 -0.17
CA VAL A 117 11.89 5.00 -1.44
C VAL A 117 12.23 4.04 -2.57
N ASP A 118 13.13 3.06 -2.32
CA ASP A 118 13.44 2.01 -3.30
C ASP A 118 12.20 1.19 -3.67
N PHE A 119 11.31 0.91 -2.70
CA PHE A 119 10.07 0.20 -2.96
C PHE A 119 9.11 0.97 -3.88
N LEU A 120 9.02 2.30 -3.75
CA LEU A 120 8.25 3.12 -4.70
C LEU A 120 8.80 2.97 -6.12
N ALA A 121 10.12 3.04 -6.30
CA ALA A 121 10.74 2.81 -7.60
C ALA A 121 10.45 1.39 -8.13
N LYS A 122 10.49 0.38 -7.25
CA LYS A 122 10.19 -1.01 -7.59
C LYS A 122 8.75 -1.19 -8.09
N ILE A 123 7.75 -0.54 -7.48
CA ILE A 123 6.34 -0.61 -7.94
C ILE A 123 6.19 -0.18 -9.41
N GLN A 124 6.95 0.82 -9.87
CA GLN A 124 6.84 1.33 -11.25
C GLN A 124 7.31 0.33 -12.31
N VAL A 125 8.27 -0.52 -11.95
CA VAL A 125 8.94 -1.43 -12.89
C VAL A 125 8.54 -2.90 -12.70
N ALA A 126 7.92 -3.24 -11.58
CA ALA A 126 7.51 -4.60 -11.27
C ALA A 126 6.45 -5.10 -12.26
N ARG A 127 6.58 -6.37 -12.66
CA ARG A 127 5.65 -7.01 -13.59
C ARG A 127 4.68 -7.96 -12.90
N SER A 128 4.88 -8.21 -11.62
CA SER A 128 4.05 -9.08 -10.79
C SER A 128 4.07 -8.64 -9.33
N PHE A 129 3.07 -9.07 -8.57
CA PHE A 129 3.06 -8.85 -7.12
C PHE A 129 4.11 -9.71 -6.39
N ASP A 130 4.54 -10.83 -6.97
CA ASP A 130 5.65 -11.64 -6.44
C ASP A 130 6.95 -10.84 -6.40
N GLU A 131 7.28 -10.11 -7.47
CA GLU A 131 8.45 -9.24 -7.51
C GLU A 131 8.41 -8.13 -6.44
N LEU A 132 7.21 -7.69 -6.04
CA LEU A 132 7.05 -6.73 -4.95
C LEU A 132 7.25 -7.40 -3.60
N LEU A 133 6.70 -8.60 -3.41
CA LEU A 133 6.84 -9.36 -2.16
C LEU A 133 8.29 -9.74 -1.87
N ASP A 134 9.12 -9.97 -2.88
CA ASP A 134 10.55 -10.25 -2.72
C ASP A 134 11.39 -9.01 -2.36
N HIS A 135 10.79 -7.81 -2.36
CA HIS A 135 11.50 -6.58 -2.06
C HIS A 135 11.98 -6.51 -0.59
N PRO A 136 13.22 -6.05 -0.31
CA PRO A 136 13.77 -5.99 1.05
C PRO A 136 12.91 -5.25 2.09
N LEU A 137 12.16 -4.22 1.67
CA LEU A 137 11.19 -3.54 2.56
C LEU A 137 10.14 -4.52 3.10
N LEU A 138 9.53 -5.33 2.25
CA LEU A 138 8.44 -6.23 2.65
C LEU A 138 8.95 -7.49 3.36
N GLN A 139 10.27 -7.72 3.32
CA GLN A 139 10.98 -8.79 4.00
C GLN A 139 11.54 -8.37 5.38
N LEU A 140 11.32 -7.11 5.80
CA LEU A 140 11.61 -6.71 7.17
C LEU A 140 10.88 -7.64 8.16
N SER A 141 11.42 -7.80 9.36
CA SER A 141 10.83 -8.65 10.42
C SER A 141 9.61 -8.00 11.08
N TRP A 142 8.72 -7.43 10.27
CA TRP A 142 7.48 -6.82 10.72
C TRP A 142 6.51 -7.88 11.23
N LYS A 143 5.62 -7.46 12.10
CA LYS A 143 4.47 -8.18 12.61
C LYS A 143 3.26 -7.30 12.43
N LYS A 144 2.07 -7.89 12.28
CA LYS A 144 0.84 -7.08 12.20
C LYS A 144 0.67 -6.22 13.46
N GLU A 145 1.14 -6.69 14.61
CA GLU A 145 1.11 -5.96 15.87
C GLU A 145 1.96 -4.69 15.88
N ASP A 146 2.86 -4.51 14.92
CA ASP A 146 3.61 -3.26 14.75
C ASP A 146 2.69 -2.11 14.30
N LEU A 147 1.48 -2.39 13.80
CA LEU A 147 0.47 -1.40 13.41
C LEU A 147 -0.52 -1.03 14.53
N LYS A 148 -0.22 -1.36 15.80
CA LYS A 148 -1.10 -1.12 16.95
C LYS A 148 -0.97 0.27 17.55
#